data_AF-A0A699ZHN4-F1
#
_entry.id   AF-A0A699ZHN4-F1
#
_cell.length_a   1.000
_cell.length_b   1.000
_cell.length_c   1.000
_cell.angle_alpha   90.00
_cell.angle_beta   90.00
_cell.angle_gamma   90.00
#
_symmetry.space_group_name_H-M   'P 1'
#
loop_
_entity.id
_entity.type
_entity.pdbx_description
1 polymer ?
#
loop_
_entity_poly.entity_id
_entity_poly.type
_entity_poly.pdbx_seq_one_letter_code
_entity_poly.pdbx_strand_id
1 'polypeptide(L)'
;MLGCVAKARSYEILVNPSEMEDVQWFERAELRAAVELYQTAGDSTLADLQQASLEKLGFFVPPPFAIAHHLIRIWAECKQPWFASTATTSMRREAAD
;
A
#
# COMPACT_ATOMS: atom_id res chain seq x y z
N MET A 1 -11.26 13.64 -2.20
CA MET A 1 -10.75 12.26 -2.24
C MET A 1 -11.11 11.60 -0.92
N LEU A 2 -11.79 10.45 -0.92
CA LEU A 2 -12.01 9.64 0.28
C LEU A 2 -10.98 8.51 0.27
N GLY A 3 -10.13 8.44 1.30
CA GLY A 3 -9.11 7.41 1.41
C GLY A 3 -9.63 6.18 2.15
N CYS A 4 -9.45 5.00 1.57
CA CYS A 4 -9.92 3.72 2.12
C CYS A 4 -8.79 2.68 2.11
N VAL A 5 -8.85 1.72 3.04
CA VAL A 5 -8.03 0.51 3.01
C VAL A 5 -8.95 -0.69 2.86
N ALA A 6 -8.66 -1.54 1.88
CA ALA A 6 -9.49 -2.70 1.53
C ALA A 6 -8.69 -4.00 1.57
N LYS A 7 -9.36 -5.10 1.89
CA LYS A 7 -8.82 -6.45 1.80
C LYS A 7 -9.22 -7.07 0.47
N ALA A 8 -8.25 -7.44 -0.34
CA ALA A 8 -8.50 -8.19 -1.57
C ALA A 8 -9.18 -9.53 -1.26
N ARG A 9 -10.09 -9.96 -2.14
CA ARG A 9 -10.77 -11.27 -2.05
C ARG A 9 -10.12 -12.34 -2.94
N SER A 10 -9.25 -11.92 -3.87
CA SER A 10 -8.47 -12.75 -4.80
C SER A 10 -7.17 -12.02 -5.14
N TYR A 11 -6.19 -12.76 -5.67
CA TYR A 11 -4.93 -12.23 -6.20
C TYR A 11 -4.90 -12.17 -7.73
N GLU A 12 -5.93 -12.68 -8.42
CA GLU A 12 -6.06 -12.56 -9.87
C GLU A 12 -6.23 -11.08 -10.27
N ILE A 13 -5.46 -10.65 -11.27
CA ILE A 13 -5.49 -9.29 -11.81
C ILE A 13 -6.12 -9.35 -13.20
N LEU A 14 -7.20 -8.60 -13.40
CA LEU A 14 -7.82 -8.38 -14.71
C LEU A 14 -7.67 -6.91 -15.07
N VAL A 15 -6.66 -6.60 -15.91
CA VAL A 15 -6.32 -5.22 -16.29
C VAL A 15 -7.29 -4.71 -17.34
N ASN A 16 -7.79 -3.48 -17.17
CA ASN A 16 -8.48 -2.75 -18.23
C ASN A 16 -7.49 -1.79 -18.93
N PRO A 17 -6.99 -2.13 -20.13
CA PRO A 17 -5.99 -1.32 -20.83
C PRO A 17 -6.53 0.03 -21.35
N SER A 18 -7.85 0.27 -21.32
CA SER A 18 -8.39 1.60 -21.67
C SER A 18 -8.17 2.63 -20.57
N GLU A 19 -7.96 2.19 -19.32
CA GLU A 19 -7.81 3.06 -18.14
C GLU A 19 -6.43 2.91 -17.48
N MET A 20 -5.81 1.72 -17.55
CA MET A 20 -4.62 1.38 -16.79
C MET A 20 -3.55 0.77 -17.71
N GLU A 21 -2.34 1.31 -17.67
CA GLU A 21 -1.19 0.78 -18.41
C GLU A 21 -0.64 -0.50 -17.80
N ASP A 22 -0.54 -0.55 -16.47
CA ASP A 22 -0.06 -1.71 -15.72
C ASP A 22 -0.72 -1.81 -14.34
N VAL A 23 -0.83 -3.03 -13.82
CA VAL A 23 -1.34 -3.34 -12.48
C VAL A 23 -0.59 -4.55 -11.92
N GLN A 24 0.01 -4.38 -10.76
CA GLN A 24 0.79 -5.43 -10.10
C GLN A 24 0.61 -5.41 -8.57
N TRP A 25 0.90 -6.54 -7.94
CA TRP A 25 1.05 -6.64 -6.50
C TRP A 25 2.47 -6.23 -6.10
N PHE A 26 2.61 -5.46 -5.03
CA PHE A 26 3.89 -5.05 -4.49
C PHE A 26 4.12 -5.65 -3.11
N GLU A 27 5.37 -6.00 -2.83
CA GLU A 27 5.76 -6.43 -1.49
C GLU A 27 5.81 -5.25 -0.54
N ARG A 28 5.52 -5.53 0.74
CA ARG A 28 5.49 -4.49 1.77
C ARG A 28 6.85 -3.81 1.95
N ALA A 29 7.94 -4.56 1.77
CA ALA A 29 9.29 -4.02 1.89
C ALA A 29 9.61 -3.02 0.75
N GLU A 30 9.14 -3.29 -0.46
CA GLU A 30 9.37 -2.44 -1.64
C GLU A 30 8.63 -1.11 -1.49
N LEU A 31 7.35 -1.16 -1.09
CA LEU A 31 6.57 0.07 -0.84
C LEU A 31 7.15 0.91 0.31
N ARG A 32 7.72 0.26 1.34
CA ARG A 32 8.43 0.98 2.41
C ARG A 32 9.68 1.68 1.89
N ALA A 33 10.48 1.00 1.07
CA ALA A 33 11.68 1.57 0.46
C ALA A 33 11.33 2.77 -0.45
N ALA A 34 10.25 2.67 -1.23
CA ALA A 34 9.79 3.77 -2.08
C ALA A 34 9.34 5.00 -1.27
N VAL A 35 8.67 4.79 -0.13
CA VAL A 35 8.27 5.88 0.78
C VAL A 35 9.49 6.52 1.45
N GLU A 36 10.50 5.73 1.85
CA GLU A 36 11.70 6.21 2.52
C GLU A 36 12.52 7.18 1.65
N LEU A 37 12.56 6.96 0.32
CA LEU A 37 13.22 7.88 -0.62
C LEU A 37 12.71 9.32 -0.50
N TYR A 38 11.40 9.49 -0.26
CA TYR A 38 10.80 10.82 -0.05
C TYR A 38 11.11 11.41 1.33
N GLN A 39 11.41 10.59 2.32
CA GLN A 39 11.74 11.05 3.68
C GLN A 39 13.20 11.51 3.78
N THR A 40 14.10 10.91 2.99
CA THR A 40 15.53 11.22 2.97
C THR A 40 15.93 12.16 1.83
N ALA A 41 14.96 12.79 1.17
CA ALA A 41 15.13 13.51 -0.09
C ALA A 41 16.08 14.72 -0.05
N GLY A 42 16.29 15.34 1.13
CA GLY A 42 17.11 16.55 1.24
C GLY A 42 16.67 17.64 0.24
N ASP A 43 17.63 18.20 -0.50
CA ASP A 43 17.40 19.23 -1.53
C ASP A 43 17.06 18.64 -2.92
N SER A 44 16.84 17.33 -3.03
CA SER A 44 16.53 16.67 -4.31
C SER A 44 15.18 17.14 -4.85
N THR A 45 15.10 17.33 -6.17
CA THR A 45 13.81 17.65 -6.81
C THR A 45 12.91 16.42 -6.85
N LEU A 46 11.61 16.63 -7.11
CA LEU A 46 10.69 15.51 -7.29
C LEU A 46 11.10 14.58 -8.44
N ALA A 47 11.66 15.15 -9.52
CA ALA A 47 12.13 14.37 -10.66
C ALA A 47 13.33 13.49 -10.28
N ASP A 48 14.27 14.03 -9.50
CA ASP A 48 15.45 13.27 -9.02
C ASP A 48 15.01 12.07 -8.17
N LEU A 49 14.01 12.27 -7.29
CA LEU A 49 13.48 11.20 -6.44
C LEU A 49 12.76 10.12 -7.23
N GLN A 50 11.95 10.52 -8.22
CA GLN A 50 11.25 9.56 -9.08
C GLN A 50 12.24 8.76 -9.92
N GLN A 51 13.26 9.41 -10.48
CA GLN A 51 14.32 8.76 -11.24
C GLN A 51 15.09 7.76 -10.36
N ALA A 52 15.52 8.17 -9.17
CA ALA A 52 16.22 7.29 -8.23
C ALA A 52 15.35 6.09 -7.80
N SER A 53 14.04 6.29 -7.63
CA SER A 53 13.10 5.22 -7.32
C SER A 53 12.92 4.24 -8.48
N LEU A 54 12.82 4.74 -9.72
CA LEU A 54 12.75 3.90 -10.91
C LEU A 54 14.02 3.06 -11.10
N GLU A 55 15.21 3.66 -10.89
CA GLU A 55 16.49 2.94 -11.00
C GLU A 55 16.65 1.85 -9.95
N LYS A 56 16.20 2.12 -8.72
CA LYS A 56 16.41 1.21 -7.59
C LYS A 56 15.31 0.15 -7.45
N LEU A 57 14.06 0.52 -7.75
CA LEU A 57 12.86 -0.28 -7.45
C LEU A 57 12.04 -0.61 -8.70
N GLY A 58 12.26 0.04 -9.83
CA GLY A 58 11.45 -0.13 -11.05
C GLY A 58 10.10 0.59 -11.03
N PHE A 59 9.77 1.30 -9.95
CA PHE A 59 8.55 2.10 -9.81
C PHE A 59 8.78 3.28 -8.86
N PHE A 60 7.81 4.19 -8.77
CA PHE A 60 7.76 5.22 -7.73
C PHE A 60 6.35 5.34 -7.15
N VAL A 61 6.24 5.87 -5.94
CA VAL A 61 4.95 6.22 -5.32
C VAL A 61 4.67 7.71 -5.47
N PRO A 62 3.40 8.17 -5.41
CA PRO A 62 3.09 9.59 -5.50
C PRO A 62 3.81 10.46 -4.45
N PRO A 63 3.94 11.79 -4.68
CA PRO A 63 4.61 12.69 -3.74
C PRO A 63 3.92 12.79 -2.37
N PRO A 64 4.62 13.23 -1.30
CA PRO A 64 4.09 13.24 0.07
C PRO A 64 2.81 14.06 0.32
N PHE A 65 2.47 15.00 -0.56
CA PHE A 65 1.24 15.80 -0.46
C PHE A 65 0.00 15.08 -1.05
N ALA A 66 0.19 13.94 -1.73
CA ALA A 66 -0.90 13.18 -2.33
C ALA A 66 -1.54 12.22 -1.31
N ILE A 67 -2.87 12.14 -1.30
CA ILE A 67 -3.59 11.17 -0.43
C ILE A 67 -3.17 9.72 -0.70
N ALA A 68 -2.84 9.37 -1.95
CA ALA A 68 -2.33 8.05 -2.30
C ALA A 68 -1.01 7.73 -1.58
N HIS A 69 -0.10 8.71 -1.45
CA HIS A 69 1.14 8.55 -0.69
C HIS A 69 0.83 8.22 0.77
N HIS A 70 -0.09 8.96 1.41
CA HIS A 70 -0.48 8.69 2.79
C HIS A 70 -1.06 7.28 2.97
N LEU A 71 -1.94 6.83 2.07
CA LEU A 71 -2.50 5.47 2.14
C LEU A 71 -1.42 4.39 2.01
N ILE A 72 -0.52 4.53 1.04
CA ILE A 72 0.59 3.58 0.82
C ILE A 72 1.52 3.57 2.03
N ARG A 73 1.94 4.75 2.51
CA ARG A 73 2.82 4.88 3.68
C ARG A 73 2.21 4.25 4.91
N ILE A 74 0.97 4.59 5.26
CA ILE A 74 0.33 4.04 6.45
C ILE A 74 0.20 2.52 6.29
N TRP A 75 -0.18 2.00 5.12
CA TRP A 75 -0.22 0.54 4.87
C TRP A 75 1.14 -0.14 5.06
N ALA A 76 2.20 0.45 4.51
CA ALA A 76 3.55 -0.11 4.53
C ALA A 76 4.18 -0.05 5.94
N GLU A 77 3.96 1.04 6.68
CA GLU A 77 4.54 1.28 8.01
C GLU A 77 3.72 0.66 9.15
N CYS A 78 2.43 0.35 8.93
CA CYS A 78 1.55 -0.19 9.97
C CYS A 78 2.04 -1.56 10.48
N LYS A 79 2.40 -1.63 11.77
CA LYS A 79 2.85 -2.86 12.45
C LYS A 79 1.71 -3.71 12.99
N GLN A 80 0.50 -3.15 13.04
CA GLN A 80 -0.69 -3.82 13.54
C GLN A 80 -1.46 -4.50 12.39
N PRO A 81 -2.24 -5.55 12.66
CA PRO A 81 -3.15 -6.11 11.68
C PRO A 81 -4.19 -5.07 11.22
N TRP A 82 -4.35 -4.93 9.90
CA TRP A 82 -5.35 -4.02 9.31
C TRP A 82 -6.79 -4.52 9.47
N PHE A 83 -6.97 -5.83 9.55
CA PHE A 83 -8.25 -6.48 9.64
C PHE A 83 -8.20 -7.49 10.79
N ALA A 84 -9.26 -7.55 11.59
CA ALA A 84 -9.37 -8.54 12.65
C ALA A 84 -9.29 -9.97 12.06
N SER A 85 -8.62 -10.87 12.78
CA SER A 85 -8.67 -12.29 12.44
C SER A 85 -10.09 -12.81 12.69
N THR A 86 -10.70 -13.44 11.70
CA THR A 86 -12.04 -14.03 11.78
C THR A 86 -12.12 -15.27 12.70
N ALA A 87 -11.03 -15.64 13.38
CA ALA A 87 -10.94 -16.90 14.13
C ALA A 87 -11.69 -16.95 15.48
N THR A 88 -12.32 -15.88 15.97
CA THR A 88 -12.82 -15.84 17.37
C THR A 88 -14.32 -15.51 17.51
N THR A 89 -15.21 -16.15 16.75
CA THR A 89 -16.66 -16.05 17.04
C THR A 89 -17.36 -17.41 16.91
N SER A 90 -16.97 -18.38 17.74
CA SER A 90 -17.68 -19.67 17.85
C SER A 90 -17.74 -20.24 19.28
N MET A 91 -17.68 -19.44 20.34
CA MET A 91 -17.77 -19.96 21.73
C MET A 91 -18.61 -19.13 22.71
N ARG A 92 -19.76 -18.57 22.30
CA ARG A 92 -20.75 -18.03 23.26
C ARG A 92 -22.20 -18.15 22.78
N ARG A 93 -22.71 -19.36 22.48
CA ARG A 93 -24.17 -19.58 22.34
C ARG A 93 -24.71 -20.95 22.78
N GLU A 94 -23.95 -21.79 23.49
CA GLU A 94 -24.49 -23.06 24.02
C GLU A 94 -24.10 -23.24 25.49
N ALA A 95 -24.88 -22.63 26.40
CA ALA A 95 -24.99 -23.00 27.81
C ALA A 95 -26.13 -22.19 28.45
N ALA A 96 -27.36 -22.48 28.04
CA ALA A 96 -28.57 -22.13 28.78
C ALA A 96 -29.70 -23.05 28.28
N ASP A 97 -29.66 -24.29 28.73
CA ASP A 97 -30.82 -25.18 28.90
C ASP A 97 -30.64 -25.91 30.24
#